data_AF-A0A812YTR3-F1
#
_entry.id   AF-A0A812YTR3-F1
#
_cell.length_a   1.000
_cell.length_b   1.000
_cell.length_c   1.000
_cell.angle_alpha   90.00
_cell.angle_beta   90.00
_cell.angle_gamma   90.00
#
_symmetry.space_group_name_H-M   'P 1'
#
loop_
_entity.id
_entity.type
_entity.pdbx_description
1 polymer ?
#
loop_
_entity_poly.entity_id
_entity_poly.type
_entity_poly.pdbx_seq_one_letter_code
_entity_poly.pdbx_strand_id
1 'polypeptide(L)'
;MPALIDASSESFSRGGRLRASVDAAAFEAELQAAMGEALGCGGEVAPEKLRQLEADLSSAFATLPKNGAGRIDRRSLRYLTYRHFNQKYALVIRGFEPSRPTNESLWAAAEVLSEKVPGYVENVLMSRHAEERGFDLQDAALLITTIEQLVFDSESTLLATVYEKQRKPLVRPLSRQGVHQLLEAYLVHWLLGSDEEGIRMLLNSERLRRKTFPHWEELVAFAHGQVKALDWERARSSGSSGLTAGRYSFEDAHEIVGGITHSFASFWESECTEMKEQLIAMDSQHTGRVPLSKFYGTGLEADWRFAESEAYLRELGALDETGRAGKQVIIPNYIQAASNCIVATNHYMVCCVNDCNPLLAELDRSLRSPMAEPQRILAVVRNMSSGTSLEDEADAARVDATMAAQLETIAANHGGEVPIHGRLFLQWLHYVFPRQCPFPHKSGTTVHRAPLEFEGEYVASQETMKARSLQLFCCGLS
;
A
#
# COMPACT_ATOMS: atom_id res chain seq x y z
N MET A 1 22.64 -27.69 60.49
CA MET A 1 21.41 -27.65 61.33
C MET A 1 21.63 -26.66 62.46
N PRO A 2 20.63 -25.86 62.82
CA PRO A 2 19.86 -24.91 62.00
C PRO A 2 19.78 -23.55 62.75
N ALA A 3 19.13 -22.46 62.34
CA ALA A 3 17.89 -22.25 61.58
C ALA A 3 17.92 -20.87 60.90
N LEU A 4 17.49 -20.67 59.64
CA LEU A 4 16.12 -20.76 59.10
C LEU A 4 15.11 -19.94 59.91
N ILE A 5 14.78 -18.75 59.40
CA ILE A 5 13.50 -18.07 59.70
C ILE A 5 12.70 -18.04 58.39
N ASP A 6 11.48 -18.51 58.56
CA ASP A 6 10.52 -18.98 57.58
C ASP A 6 9.65 -17.85 57.02
N ALA A 7 9.08 -18.14 55.86
CA ALA A 7 8.11 -17.34 55.14
C ALA A 7 6.70 -17.48 55.75
N SER A 8 5.91 -16.41 55.70
CA SER A 8 4.45 -16.42 55.60
C SER A 8 4.03 -15.05 55.09
N SER A 9 3.72 -14.90 53.80
CA SER A 9 2.41 -15.16 53.18
C SER A 9 1.34 -14.15 53.61
N GLU A 10 1.13 -13.12 52.79
CA GLU A 10 -0.22 -12.63 52.49
C GLU A 10 -0.25 -12.16 51.03
N SER A 11 -0.72 -13.07 50.17
CA SER A 11 -1.05 -12.78 48.79
C SER A 11 -2.30 -11.92 48.78
N PHE A 12 -2.26 -10.71 48.22
CA PHE A 12 -3.47 -10.06 47.74
C PHE A 12 -3.72 -10.50 46.29
N SER A 13 -4.08 -11.78 46.16
CA SER A 13 -4.60 -12.37 44.94
C SER A 13 -6.06 -11.94 44.79
N ARG A 14 -6.30 -10.75 44.22
CA ARG A 14 -7.60 -10.44 43.61
C ARG A 14 -7.65 -11.07 42.22
N GLY A 15 -7.78 -12.41 42.21
CA GLY A 15 -8.31 -13.16 41.09
C GLY A 15 -9.77 -12.80 40.87
N GLY A 16 -10.01 -11.69 40.17
CA GLY A 16 -11.31 -11.37 39.59
C GLY A 16 -11.38 -12.00 38.21
N ARG A 17 -11.93 -13.21 38.11
CA ARG A 17 -12.46 -13.76 36.87
C ARG A 17 -13.58 -12.83 36.37
N LEU A 18 -13.24 -11.81 35.58
CA LEU A 18 -14.21 -11.12 34.75
C LEU A 18 -14.34 -11.91 33.45
N ARG A 19 -15.14 -12.99 33.50
CA ARG A 19 -16.06 -13.27 32.39
C ARG A 19 -17.12 -12.15 32.42
N ALA A 20 -16.72 -10.92 32.10
CA ALA A 20 -17.68 -9.91 31.72
C ALA A 20 -18.03 -10.24 30.27
N SER A 21 -19.29 -10.52 29.99
CA SER A 21 -19.82 -10.36 28.65
C SER A 21 -19.59 -8.90 28.27
N VAL A 22 -18.50 -8.61 27.55
CA VAL A 22 -18.14 -7.25 27.16
C VAL A 22 -19.23 -6.74 26.20
N ASP A 23 -19.84 -5.61 26.52
CA ASP A 23 -20.94 -5.02 25.78
C ASP A 23 -20.46 -4.53 24.39
N ALA A 24 -21.25 -4.79 23.34
CA ALA A 24 -20.94 -4.26 22.00
C ALA A 24 -20.95 -2.72 22.00
N ALA A 25 -21.86 -2.12 22.78
CA ALA A 25 -21.95 -0.68 22.92
C ALA A 25 -20.72 -0.08 23.63
N ALA A 26 -20.09 -0.83 24.53
CA ALA A 26 -18.86 -0.39 25.18
C ALA A 26 -17.66 -0.41 24.22
N PHE A 27 -17.55 -1.44 23.38
CA PHE A 27 -16.52 -1.50 22.35
C PHE A 27 -16.68 -0.40 21.30
N GLU A 28 -17.91 -0.12 20.86
CA GLU A 28 -18.19 0.97 19.92
C GLU A 28 -17.84 2.34 20.53
N ALA A 29 -18.13 2.56 21.82
CA ALA A 29 -17.75 3.78 22.52
C ALA A 29 -16.22 3.91 22.69
N GLU A 30 -15.51 2.81 22.97
CA GLU A 30 -14.04 2.79 23.03
C GLU A 30 -13.41 3.08 21.66
N LEU A 31 -13.97 2.51 20.59
CA LEU A 31 -13.59 2.80 19.21
C LEU A 31 -13.75 4.29 18.89
N GLN A 32 -14.93 4.86 19.15
CA GLN A 32 -15.21 6.28 18.91
C GLN A 32 -14.31 7.19 19.74
N ALA A 33 -14.04 6.85 21.00
CA ALA A 33 -13.17 7.64 21.87
C ALA A 33 -11.71 7.64 21.38
N ALA A 34 -11.17 6.47 21.03
CA ALA A 34 -9.82 6.35 20.50
C ALA A 34 -9.66 7.06 19.14
N MET A 35 -10.72 7.07 18.33
CA MET A 35 -10.76 7.86 17.10
C MET A 35 -10.82 9.37 17.39
N GLY A 36 -11.64 9.81 18.33
CA GLY A 36 -11.68 11.22 18.73
C GLY A 36 -10.32 11.73 19.22
N GLU A 37 -9.55 10.87 19.90
CA GLU A 37 -8.16 11.16 20.28
C GLU A 37 -7.23 11.25 19.06
N ALA A 38 -7.32 10.29 18.13
CA ALA A 38 -6.50 10.26 16.91
C ALA A 38 -6.81 11.45 15.97
N LEU A 39 -8.06 11.88 15.90
CA LEU A 39 -8.55 12.95 15.01
C LEU A 39 -8.47 14.34 15.67
N GLY A 40 -8.17 14.44 16.97
CA GLY A 40 -8.01 15.68 17.71
C GLY A 40 -9.30 16.44 18.04
N CYS A 41 -9.18 17.62 18.68
CA CYS A 41 -10.31 18.47 19.06
C CYS A 41 -11.03 19.05 17.83
N GLY A 42 -12.13 18.41 17.41
CA GLY A 42 -12.92 18.77 16.22
C GLY A 42 -12.97 17.67 15.14
N GLY A 43 -12.35 16.52 15.40
CA GLY A 43 -12.21 15.40 14.49
C GLY A 43 -13.43 14.50 14.31
N GLU A 44 -14.64 15.05 14.23
CA GLU A 44 -15.78 14.22 13.80
C GLU A 44 -15.73 14.04 12.29
N VAL A 45 -15.61 12.78 11.85
CA VAL A 45 -15.76 12.43 10.43
C VAL A 45 -17.16 12.83 9.99
N ALA A 46 -17.26 13.67 8.97
CA ALA A 46 -18.54 14.07 8.41
C ALA A 46 -19.37 12.81 8.07
N PRO A 47 -20.61 12.67 8.59
CA PRO A 47 -21.42 11.46 8.40
C PRO A 47 -21.68 11.10 6.92
N GLU A 48 -21.61 12.09 6.02
CA GLU A 48 -21.68 11.87 4.58
C GLU A 48 -20.43 11.16 4.04
N LYS A 49 -19.22 11.55 4.50
CA LYS A 49 -17.96 10.92 4.09
C LYS A 49 -17.93 9.46 4.53
N LEU A 50 -18.39 9.17 5.75
CA LEU A 50 -18.46 7.80 6.26
C LEU A 50 -19.44 6.94 5.45
N ARG A 51 -20.64 7.45 5.15
CA ARG A 51 -21.64 6.73 4.33
C ARG A 51 -21.16 6.47 2.91
N GLN A 52 -20.48 7.43 2.28
CA GLN A 52 -19.89 7.23 0.97
C GLN A 52 -18.81 6.14 1.01
N LEU A 53 -17.96 6.15 2.04
CA LEU A 53 -16.93 5.14 2.22
C LEU A 53 -17.52 3.74 2.46
N GLU A 54 -18.56 3.61 3.29
CA GLU A 54 -19.27 2.34 3.48
C GLU A 54 -19.85 1.81 2.16
N ALA A 55 -20.42 2.70 1.34
CA ALA A 55 -20.92 2.33 0.01
C ALA A 55 -19.80 1.82 -0.90
N ASP A 56 -18.66 2.52 -0.93
CA ASP A 56 -17.48 2.14 -1.71
C ASP A 56 -16.92 0.77 -1.28
N LEU A 57 -16.89 0.50 0.04
CA LEU A 57 -16.36 -0.74 0.61
C LEU A 57 -17.35 -1.91 0.56
N SER A 58 -18.65 -1.65 0.41
CA SER A 58 -19.73 -2.62 0.58
C SER A 58 -19.53 -3.93 -0.21
N SER A 59 -19.13 -3.83 -1.48
CA SER A 59 -18.97 -4.99 -2.35
C SER A 59 -17.78 -5.85 -1.93
N ALA A 60 -16.64 -5.21 -1.64
CA ALA A 60 -15.46 -5.91 -1.14
C ALA A 60 -15.71 -6.51 0.26
N PHE A 61 -16.40 -5.78 1.14
CA PHE A 61 -16.74 -6.28 2.46
C PHE A 61 -17.65 -7.51 2.39
N ALA A 62 -18.64 -7.54 1.50
CA ALA A 62 -19.59 -8.66 1.37
C ALA A 62 -18.92 -9.98 0.96
N THR A 63 -17.75 -9.94 0.32
CA THR A 63 -17.00 -11.12 -0.11
C THR A 63 -15.92 -11.57 0.87
N LEU A 64 -15.68 -10.84 1.95
CA LEU A 64 -14.69 -11.27 2.95
C LEU A 64 -15.27 -12.39 3.84
N PRO A 65 -14.44 -13.37 4.27
CA PRO A 65 -14.85 -14.40 5.21
C PRO A 65 -15.47 -13.77 6.47
N LYS A 66 -16.66 -14.25 6.84
CA LYS A 66 -17.39 -13.79 8.03
C LYS A 66 -17.41 -14.85 9.12
N ASN A 67 -17.39 -14.41 10.36
CA ASN A 67 -17.74 -15.26 11.50
C ASN A 67 -19.27 -15.44 11.60
N GLY A 68 -19.73 -16.20 12.60
CA GLY A 68 -21.17 -16.44 12.81
C GLY A 68 -22.02 -15.19 13.10
N ALA A 69 -21.39 -14.04 13.40
CA ALA A 69 -22.05 -12.76 13.59
C ALA A 69 -22.04 -11.87 12.32
N GLY A 70 -21.58 -12.38 11.18
CA GLY A 70 -21.49 -11.60 9.94
C GLY A 70 -20.33 -10.59 9.91
N ARG A 71 -19.36 -10.73 10.82
CA ARG A 71 -18.22 -9.81 11.01
C ARG A 71 -16.92 -10.40 10.45
N ILE A 72 -16.00 -9.56 10.01
CA ILE A 72 -14.70 -9.97 9.46
C ILE A 72 -13.65 -10.10 10.55
N ASP A 73 -12.64 -10.94 10.32
CA ASP A 73 -11.48 -11.02 11.20
C ASP A 73 -10.47 -9.87 10.94
N ARG A 74 -9.47 -9.76 11.83
CA ARG A 74 -8.39 -8.75 11.73
C ARG A 74 -7.63 -8.85 10.41
N ARG A 75 -7.43 -10.06 9.89
CA ARG A 75 -6.71 -10.29 8.63
C ARG A 75 -7.46 -9.71 7.45
N SER A 76 -8.77 -9.94 7.39
CA SER A 76 -9.66 -9.44 6.36
C SER A 76 -9.82 -7.92 6.45
N LEU A 77 -9.89 -7.35 7.67
CA LEU A 77 -9.92 -5.90 7.87
C LEU A 77 -8.63 -5.23 7.35
N ARG A 78 -7.47 -5.80 7.68
CA ARG A 78 -6.18 -5.33 7.18
C ARG A 78 -6.12 -5.39 5.65
N TYR A 79 -6.56 -6.50 5.06
CA TYR A 79 -6.60 -6.67 3.62
C TYR A 79 -7.51 -5.65 2.93
N LEU A 80 -8.71 -5.44 3.47
CA LEU A 80 -9.66 -4.43 2.96
C LEU A 80 -9.06 -3.02 3.03
N THR A 81 -8.43 -2.68 4.16
CA THR A 81 -7.76 -1.39 4.38
C THR A 81 -6.63 -1.19 3.38
N TYR A 82 -5.73 -2.16 3.24
CA TYR A 82 -4.63 -2.12 2.27
C TYR A 82 -5.16 -1.90 0.85
N ARG A 83 -6.19 -2.65 0.45
CA ARG A 83 -6.76 -2.56 -0.89
C ARG A 83 -7.40 -1.19 -1.15
N HIS A 84 -8.10 -0.63 -0.18
CA HIS A 84 -8.66 0.74 -0.28
C HIS A 84 -7.56 1.77 -0.53
N PHE A 85 -6.51 1.79 0.29
CA PHE A 85 -5.44 2.79 0.17
C PHE A 85 -4.61 2.62 -1.10
N ASN A 86 -4.30 1.39 -1.51
CA ASN A 86 -3.56 1.13 -2.74
C ASN A 86 -4.40 1.51 -3.97
N GLN A 87 -5.69 1.16 -4.00
CA GLN A 87 -6.54 1.45 -5.16
C GLN A 87 -6.89 2.94 -5.28
N LYS A 88 -7.14 3.63 -4.16
CA LYS A 88 -7.62 5.01 -4.18
C LYS A 88 -6.49 6.05 -4.19
N TYR A 89 -5.41 5.77 -3.47
CA TYR A 89 -4.34 6.74 -3.21
C TYR A 89 -2.94 6.22 -3.59
N ALA A 90 -2.83 5.00 -4.15
CA ALA A 90 -1.55 4.34 -4.42
C ALA A 90 -0.65 4.23 -3.17
N LEU A 91 -1.28 4.25 -1.98
CA LEU A 91 -0.58 4.21 -0.70
C LEU A 91 -0.50 2.79 -0.16
N VAL A 92 0.67 2.44 0.34
CA VAL A 92 0.90 1.28 1.20
C VAL A 92 1.14 1.79 2.61
N ILE A 93 0.14 1.62 3.47
CA ILE A 93 0.25 1.99 4.89
C ILE A 93 1.17 0.99 5.57
N ARG A 94 2.20 1.49 6.25
CA ARG A 94 3.17 0.63 6.93
C ARG A 94 2.48 -0.20 8.00
N GLY A 95 2.79 -1.48 8.05
CA GLY A 95 2.15 -2.44 8.95
C GLY A 95 0.85 -3.05 8.41
N PHE A 96 0.29 -2.57 7.29
CA PHE A 96 -0.90 -3.13 6.65
C PHE A 96 -0.58 -4.01 5.42
N GLU A 97 0.69 -4.20 5.07
CA GLU A 97 1.12 -4.91 3.85
C GLU A 97 0.65 -6.39 3.84
N PRO A 98 0.18 -6.95 2.72
CA PRO A 98 -0.39 -8.32 2.71
C PRO A 98 0.59 -9.44 3.07
N SER A 99 1.89 -9.23 2.85
CA SER A 99 2.95 -10.24 3.02
C SER A 99 3.36 -10.47 4.48
N ARG A 100 3.12 -9.51 5.39
CA ARG A 100 3.55 -9.67 6.78
C ARG A 100 2.69 -10.69 7.54
N PRO A 101 3.28 -11.45 8.50
CA PRO A 101 2.54 -12.32 9.40
C PRO A 101 1.49 -11.56 10.21
N THR A 102 0.32 -12.18 10.43
CA THR A 102 -0.73 -11.65 11.31
C THR A 102 -0.52 -11.96 12.80
N ASN A 103 0.44 -12.84 13.10
CA ASN A 103 0.63 -13.48 14.41
C ASN A 103 1.77 -12.87 15.22
N GLU A 104 2.64 -12.08 14.58
CA GLU A 104 3.58 -11.26 15.33
C GLU A 104 2.81 -10.09 15.92
N SER A 105 2.99 -9.86 17.22
CA SER A 105 2.46 -8.73 17.98
C SER A 105 3.14 -7.43 17.55
N LEU A 106 2.97 -7.06 16.27
CA LEU A 106 3.75 -6.03 15.60
C LEU A 106 2.96 -4.78 15.25
N TRP A 107 1.67 -4.67 15.58
CA TRP A 107 1.16 -3.30 15.65
C TRP A 107 1.84 -2.52 16.80
N ALA A 108 2.37 -3.24 17.82
CA ALA A 108 3.19 -2.69 18.90
C ALA A 108 4.68 -2.46 18.54
N ALA A 109 5.19 -3.04 17.44
CA ALA A 109 6.55 -2.72 16.93
C ALA A 109 6.55 -2.07 15.54
N ALA A 110 5.37 -1.77 15.02
CA ALA A 110 5.18 -0.59 14.20
C ALA A 110 5.22 0.62 15.14
N GLU A 111 6.42 1.11 15.48
CA GLU A 111 6.69 2.50 15.94
C GLU A 111 6.19 3.59 14.95
N VAL A 112 5.28 3.22 14.06
CA VAL A 112 5.24 3.68 12.67
C VAL A 112 3.87 4.23 12.30
N LEU A 113 2.87 4.07 13.16
CA LEU A 113 1.84 5.09 13.32
C LEU A 113 2.24 5.83 14.59
N SER A 114 2.52 7.13 14.47
CA SER A 114 3.22 7.98 15.47
C SER A 114 2.78 7.77 16.92
N GLU A 115 3.50 8.37 17.88
CA GLU A 115 3.16 8.50 19.31
C GLU A 115 1.66 8.78 19.64
N LYS A 116 0.85 9.20 18.66
CA LYS A 116 -0.60 9.48 18.74
C LYS A 116 -1.54 8.30 18.43
N VAL A 117 -1.03 7.16 17.97
CA VAL A 117 -1.82 6.00 17.51
C VAL A 117 -1.77 4.74 18.40
N PRO A 118 -0.86 4.58 19.40
CA PRO A 118 -0.83 3.39 20.25
C PRO A 118 -2.18 3.09 20.91
N GLY A 119 -2.90 4.11 21.39
CA GLY A 119 -4.19 3.93 22.06
C GLY A 119 -5.25 3.30 21.16
N TYR A 120 -5.36 3.70 19.90
CA TYR A 120 -6.34 3.15 18.97
C TYR A 120 -5.98 1.71 18.56
N VAL A 121 -4.71 1.48 18.24
CA VAL A 121 -4.22 0.17 17.83
C VAL A 121 -4.34 -0.86 18.95
N GLU A 122 -3.92 -0.50 20.17
CA GLU A 122 -3.91 -1.40 21.32
C GLU A 122 -5.32 -1.64 21.85
N ASN A 123 -6.14 -0.59 21.98
CA ASN A 123 -7.45 -0.70 22.62
C ASN A 123 -8.56 -1.16 21.68
N VAL A 124 -8.43 -0.99 20.35
CA VAL A 124 -9.47 -1.37 19.40
C VAL A 124 -9.07 -2.61 18.62
N LEU A 125 -7.97 -2.53 17.87
CA LEU A 125 -7.58 -3.54 16.87
C LEU A 125 -6.92 -4.77 17.49
N MET A 126 -6.28 -4.60 18.65
CA MET A 126 -5.65 -5.67 19.43
C MET A 126 -6.50 -6.10 20.64
N SER A 127 -7.69 -5.53 20.84
CA SER A 127 -8.54 -5.94 21.94
C SER A 127 -8.97 -7.40 21.78
N ARG A 128 -9.06 -8.12 22.90
CA ARG A 128 -9.66 -9.47 22.91
C ARG A 128 -11.09 -9.47 22.36
N HIS A 129 -11.80 -8.35 22.52
CA HIS A 129 -13.14 -8.17 21.97
C HIS A 129 -13.12 -8.24 20.44
N ALA A 130 -12.21 -7.52 19.79
CA ALA A 130 -12.05 -7.55 18.35
C ALA A 130 -11.62 -8.93 17.84
N GLU A 131 -10.79 -9.66 18.59
CA GLU A 131 -10.41 -11.03 18.23
C GLU A 131 -11.59 -12.02 18.30
N GLU A 132 -12.48 -11.87 19.29
CA GLU A 132 -13.62 -12.79 19.47
C GLU A 132 -14.84 -12.42 18.61
N ARG A 133 -15.13 -11.12 18.42
CA ARG A 133 -16.34 -10.65 17.72
C ARG A 133 -16.12 -10.21 16.29
N GLY A 134 -14.90 -9.84 15.90
CA GLY A 134 -14.61 -9.30 14.57
C GLY A 134 -15.21 -7.91 14.32
N PHE A 135 -15.07 -7.46 13.08
CA PHE A 135 -15.40 -6.09 12.65
C PHE A 135 -16.56 -6.06 11.65
N ASP A 136 -17.45 -5.09 11.77
CA ASP A 136 -18.47 -4.81 10.77
C ASP A 136 -17.97 -3.82 9.70
N LEU A 137 -18.88 -3.38 8.81
CA LEU A 137 -18.55 -2.46 7.72
C LEU A 137 -18.25 -1.05 8.25
N GLN A 138 -18.96 -0.62 9.29
CA GLN A 138 -18.80 0.69 9.90
C GLN A 138 -17.45 0.75 10.61
N ASP A 139 -17.08 -0.31 11.35
CA ASP A 139 -15.75 -0.45 11.96
C ASP A 139 -14.63 -0.28 10.91
N ALA A 140 -14.80 -0.88 9.72
CA ALA A 140 -13.83 -0.77 8.63
C ALA A 140 -13.76 0.65 8.04
N ALA A 141 -14.90 1.30 7.82
CA ALA A 141 -14.96 2.67 7.31
C ALA A 141 -14.34 3.67 8.30
N LEU A 142 -14.60 3.46 9.60
CA LEU A 142 -14.03 4.23 10.69
C LEU A 142 -12.50 4.09 10.76
N LEU A 143 -11.98 2.86 10.67
CA LEU A 143 -10.54 2.61 10.61
C LEU A 143 -9.89 3.35 9.43
N ILE A 144 -10.43 3.16 8.23
CA ILE A 144 -9.87 3.77 7.02
C ILE A 144 -9.87 5.29 7.14
N THR A 145 -10.96 5.90 7.63
CA THR A 145 -11.01 7.36 7.77
C THR A 145 -10.03 7.87 8.82
N THR A 146 -9.82 7.11 9.89
CA THR A 146 -8.80 7.43 10.91
C THR A 146 -7.41 7.43 10.29
N ILE A 147 -7.08 6.40 9.51
CA ILE A 147 -5.78 6.32 8.82
C ILE A 147 -5.63 7.45 7.80
N GLU A 148 -6.68 7.80 7.05
CA GLU A 148 -6.65 8.95 6.11
C GLU A 148 -6.29 10.25 6.85
N GLN A 149 -6.90 10.52 8.00
CA GLN A 149 -6.57 11.71 8.78
C GLN A 149 -5.15 11.64 9.35
N LEU A 150 -4.70 10.48 9.82
CA LEU A 150 -3.35 10.32 10.36
C LEU A 150 -2.28 10.53 9.29
N VAL A 151 -2.52 10.05 8.07
CA VAL A 151 -1.65 10.33 6.91
C VAL A 151 -1.60 11.85 6.67
N PHE A 152 -2.76 12.51 6.60
CA PHE A 152 -2.84 13.96 6.44
C PHE A 152 -2.08 14.72 7.55
N ASP A 153 -2.32 14.39 8.81
CA ASP A 153 -1.69 15.04 9.96
C ASP A 153 -0.17 14.81 9.99
N SER A 154 0.29 13.65 9.52
CA SER A 154 1.72 13.33 9.48
C SER A 154 2.53 14.28 8.60
N GLU A 155 1.90 14.88 7.58
CA GLU A 155 2.56 15.83 6.67
C GLU A 155 2.96 17.13 7.37
N SER A 156 2.28 17.49 8.46
CA SER A 156 2.56 18.72 9.21
C SER A 156 3.99 18.75 9.77
N THR A 157 4.51 17.60 10.20
CA THR A 157 5.86 17.47 10.78
C THR A 157 6.94 17.76 9.74
N LEU A 158 6.81 17.16 8.56
CA LEU A 158 7.74 17.39 7.45
C LEU A 158 7.64 18.84 6.96
N LEU A 159 6.42 19.36 6.83
CA LEU A 159 6.19 20.74 6.43
C LEU A 159 6.85 21.73 7.40
N ALA A 160 6.66 21.56 8.71
CA ALA A 160 7.28 22.40 9.73
C ALA A 160 8.81 22.38 9.65
N THR A 161 9.38 21.20 9.43
CA THR A 161 10.84 21.03 9.21
C THR A 161 11.32 21.83 8.00
N VAL A 162 10.57 21.81 6.89
CA VAL A 162 10.93 22.56 5.67
C VAL A 162 10.79 24.08 5.89
N TYR A 163 9.77 24.53 6.63
CA TYR A 163 9.65 25.94 7.04
C TYR A 163 10.88 26.40 7.81
N GLU A 164 11.32 25.61 8.79
CA GLU A 164 12.51 25.90 9.61
C GLU A 164 13.79 25.92 8.76
N LYS A 165 14.04 24.89 7.95
CA LYS A 165 15.22 24.80 7.09
C LYS A 165 15.28 25.94 6.07
N GLN A 166 14.14 26.42 5.56
CA GLN A 166 14.06 27.58 4.68
C GLN A 166 14.00 28.94 5.40
N ARG A 167 14.00 28.96 6.75
CA ARG A 167 13.87 30.18 7.56
C ARG A 167 12.59 30.97 7.23
N LYS A 168 11.50 30.27 6.92
CA LYS A 168 10.18 30.86 6.65
C LYS A 168 9.37 30.94 7.96
N PRO A 169 8.58 32.01 8.17
CA PRO A 169 7.77 32.15 9.39
C PRO A 169 6.57 31.19 9.37
N LEU A 170 6.32 30.50 10.50
CA LEU A 170 5.13 29.65 10.67
C LEU A 170 3.84 30.48 10.89
N VAL A 171 3.94 31.60 11.62
CA VAL A 171 2.79 32.42 12.01
C VAL A 171 2.39 33.41 10.92
N ARG A 172 3.36 33.94 10.17
CA ARG A 172 3.09 34.98 9.16
C ARG A 172 2.81 34.34 7.81
N PRO A 173 1.68 34.66 7.14
CA PRO A 173 1.38 34.11 5.83
C PRO A 173 2.46 34.39 4.79
N LEU A 174 2.77 33.38 3.98
CA LEU A 174 3.64 33.45 2.83
C LEU A 174 2.94 34.13 1.65
N SER A 175 3.74 34.71 0.74
CA SER A 175 3.26 35.09 -0.58
C SER A 175 3.12 33.86 -1.47
N ARG A 176 2.46 33.99 -2.63
CA ARG A 176 2.42 32.94 -3.66
C ARG A 176 3.81 32.41 -4.04
N GLN A 177 4.76 33.30 -4.32
CA GLN A 177 6.14 32.89 -4.59
C GLN A 177 6.77 32.20 -3.37
N GLY A 178 6.45 32.67 -2.17
CA GLY A 178 6.93 32.10 -0.92
C GLY A 178 6.46 30.66 -0.71
N VAL A 179 5.18 30.36 -0.99
CA VAL A 179 4.64 29.00 -0.88
C VAL A 179 5.13 28.10 -2.02
N HIS A 180 5.28 28.61 -3.25
CA HIS A 180 5.89 27.82 -4.35
C HIS A 180 7.31 27.34 -4.01
N GLN A 181 8.17 28.24 -3.51
CA GLN A 181 9.52 27.87 -3.04
C GLN A 181 9.50 26.89 -1.86
N LEU A 182 8.52 27.02 -0.97
CA LEU A 182 8.32 26.10 0.14
C LEU A 182 8.02 24.69 -0.40
N LEU A 183 7.06 24.59 -1.32
CA LEU A 183 6.61 23.33 -1.92
C LEU A 183 7.71 22.64 -2.72
N GLU A 184 8.51 23.38 -3.49
CA GLU A 184 9.65 22.79 -4.21
C GLU A 184 10.63 22.09 -3.27
N ALA A 185 11.00 22.71 -2.15
CA ALA A 185 11.90 22.02 -1.20
C ALA A 185 11.18 20.93 -0.42
N TYR A 186 9.89 21.11 -0.12
CA TYR A 186 9.09 20.08 0.53
C TYR A 186 9.05 18.81 -0.32
N LEU A 187 8.81 18.92 -1.62
CA LEU A 187 8.85 17.80 -2.56
C LEU A 187 10.19 17.06 -2.53
N VAL A 188 11.33 17.77 -2.47
CA VAL A 188 12.64 17.12 -2.35
C VAL A 188 12.75 16.34 -1.03
N HIS A 189 12.35 16.92 0.10
CA HIS A 189 12.41 16.18 1.36
C HIS A 189 11.42 15.00 1.39
N TRP A 190 10.25 15.17 0.79
CA TRP A 190 9.21 14.16 0.74
C TRP A 190 9.62 12.95 -0.11
N LEU A 191 10.19 13.18 -1.30
CA LEU A 191 10.66 12.13 -2.20
C LEU A 191 11.86 11.35 -1.64
N LEU A 192 12.77 12.01 -0.93
CA LEU A 192 14.00 11.38 -0.43
C LEU A 192 13.88 10.88 1.02
N GLY A 193 12.82 11.24 1.73
CA GLY A 193 12.56 10.79 3.09
C GLY A 193 13.74 11.09 4.03
N SER A 194 14.45 10.05 4.46
CA SER A 194 15.57 10.12 5.40
C SER A 194 16.95 10.28 4.74
N ASP A 195 17.06 10.33 3.41
CA ASP A 195 18.33 10.57 2.70
C ASP A 195 18.76 12.04 2.76
N GLU A 196 19.24 12.48 3.93
CA GLU A 196 19.67 13.86 4.19
C GLU A 196 20.79 14.32 3.23
N GLU A 197 21.67 13.42 2.78
CA GLU A 197 22.74 13.77 1.84
C GLU A 197 22.18 14.01 0.44
N GLY A 198 21.31 13.12 -0.05
CA GLY A 198 20.58 13.32 -1.30
C GLY A 198 19.76 14.61 -1.29
N ILE A 199 19.03 14.87 -0.19
CA ILE A 199 18.23 16.10 -0.01
C ILE A 199 19.14 17.32 -0.15
N ARG A 200 20.25 17.34 0.58
CA ARG A 200 21.22 18.45 0.54
C ARG A 200 21.79 18.67 -0.87
N MET A 201 22.11 17.59 -1.60
CA MET A 201 22.65 17.69 -2.96
C MET A 201 21.63 18.26 -3.95
N LEU A 202 20.37 17.80 -3.89
CA LEU A 202 19.34 18.18 -4.86
C LEU A 202 18.78 19.58 -4.62
N LEU A 203 18.69 20.02 -3.36
CA LEU A 203 18.32 21.40 -3.03
C LEU A 203 19.36 22.42 -3.51
N ASN A 204 20.64 22.05 -3.52
CA ASN A 204 21.74 22.95 -3.92
C ASN A 204 22.06 22.91 -5.42
N SER A 205 21.50 21.97 -6.18
CA SER A 205 21.81 21.78 -7.60
C SER A 205 20.58 21.46 -8.43
N GLU A 206 20.06 22.46 -9.13
CA GLU A 206 18.96 22.28 -10.09
C GLU A 206 19.32 21.27 -11.20
N ARG A 207 20.58 21.30 -11.67
CA ARG A 207 21.06 20.34 -12.67
C ARG A 207 20.99 18.89 -12.17
N LEU A 208 21.39 18.66 -10.92
CA LEU A 208 21.32 17.32 -10.35
C LEU A 208 19.87 16.90 -10.13
N ARG A 209 19.03 17.80 -9.64
CA ARG A 209 17.59 17.59 -9.45
C ARG A 209 16.88 17.18 -10.75
N ARG A 210 17.11 17.88 -11.85
CA ARG A 210 16.57 17.51 -13.18
C ARG A 210 17.14 16.18 -13.72
N LYS A 211 18.35 15.80 -13.30
CA LYS A 211 18.95 14.52 -13.71
C LYS A 211 18.39 13.35 -12.90
N THR A 212 18.15 13.55 -11.60
CA THR A 212 17.60 12.53 -10.70
C THR A 212 16.10 12.36 -10.90
N PHE A 213 15.38 13.44 -11.15
CA PHE A 213 13.95 13.45 -11.45
C PHE A 213 13.73 14.09 -12.82
N PRO A 214 13.74 13.31 -13.92
CA PRO A 214 13.52 13.81 -15.28
C PRO A 214 12.24 14.63 -15.40
N HIS A 215 11.19 14.24 -14.66
CA HIS A 215 9.87 14.89 -14.63
C HIS A 215 9.71 15.94 -13.52
N TRP A 216 10.80 16.55 -13.07
CA TRP A 216 10.77 17.54 -11.98
C TRP A 216 9.86 18.74 -12.27
N GLU A 217 9.83 19.22 -13.52
CA GLU A 217 8.99 20.36 -13.88
C GLU A 217 7.50 20.03 -13.85
N GLU A 218 7.10 18.84 -14.33
CA GLU A 218 5.71 18.40 -14.21
C GLU A 218 5.31 18.22 -12.74
N LEU A 219 6.22 17.72 -11.90
CA LEU A 219 5.98 17.57 -10.46
C LEU A 219 5.77 18.92 -9.76
N VAL A 220 6.60 19.92 -10.09
CA VAL A 220 6.42 21.28 -9.56
C VAL A 220 5.14 21.91 -10.07
N ALA A 221 4.79 21.70 -11.35
CA ALA A 221 3.52 22.16 -11.91
C ALA A 221 2.31 21.52 -11.22
N PHE A 222 2.40 20.23 -10.87
CA PHE A 222 1.40 19.52 -10.07
C PHE A 222 1.23 20.15 -8.69
N ALA A 223 2.33 20.40 -7.96
CA ALA A 223 2.26 21.06 -6.65
C ALA A 223 1.70 22.49 -6.73
N HIS A 224 2.05 23.26 -7.78
CA HIS A 224 1.43 24.56 -8.04
C HIS A 224 -0.06 24.46 -8.38
N GLY A 225 -0.49 23.35 -8.99
CA GLY A 225 -1.89 23.03 -9.22
C GLY A 225 -2.69 22.95 -7.91
N GLN A 226 -2.12 22.34 -6.87
CA GLN A 226 -2.75 22.26 -5.54
C GLN A 226 -2.95 23.66 -4.91
N VAL A 227 -1.99 24.58 -5.10
CA VAL A 227 -2.15 25.99 -4.68
C VAL A 227 -3.35 26.65 -5.39
N LYS A 228 -3.50 26.39 -6.69
CA LYS A 228 -4.62 26.93 -7.48
C LYS A 228 -5.96 26.31 -7.06
N ALA A 229 -5.99 25.02 -6.70
CA ALA A 229 -7.18 24.35 -6.20
C ALA A 229 -7.66 25.02 -4.91
N LEU A 230 -6.76 25.26 -3.95
CA LEU A 230 -7.08 25.99 -2.72
C LEU A 230 -7.62 27.41 -3.00
N ASP A 231 -6.97 28.15 -3.91
CA ASP A 231 -7.44 29.49 -4.28
C ASP A 231 -8.85 29.47 -4.87
N TRP A 232 -9.16 28.46 -5.69
CA TRP A 232 -10.48 28.26 -6.29
C TRP A 232 -11.55 27.96 -5.25
N GLU A 233 -11.26 27.10 -4.28
CA GLU A 233 -12.17 26.78 -3.18
C GLU A 233 -12.45 27.99 -2.31
N ARG A 234 -11.42 28.78 -1.96
CA ARG A 234 -11.58 30.04 -1.23
C ARG A 234 -12.50 31.02 -1.95
N ALA A 235 -12.32 31.17 -3.27
CA ALA A 235 -13.15 32.05 -4.09
C ALA A 235 -14.62 31.63 -4.13
N ARG A 236 -14.91 30.32 -4.01
CA ARG A 236 -16.28 29.79 -3.94
C ARG A 236 -16.91 29.93 -2.56
N SER A 237 -16.13 29.73 -1.51
CA SER A 237 -16.63 29.70 -0.13
C SER A 237 -16.75 31.09 0.50
N SER A 238 -15.91 32.04 0.08
CA SER A 238 -15.89 33.40 0.63
C SER A 238 -16.35 34.44 -0.39
N GLY A 239 -17.49 35.07 -0.14
CA GLY A 239 -17.94 36.28 -0.87
C GLY A 239 -17.02 37.51 -0.70
N SER A 240 -15.95 37.40 0.09
CA SER A 240 -14.95 38.45 0.35
C SER A 240 -13.55 38.05 -0.16
N SER A 241 -13.40 37.93 -1.47
CA SER A 241 -12.20 37.38 -2.12
C SER A 241 -10.96 38.31 -2.17
N GLY A 242 -10.92 39.40 -1.38
CA GLY A 242 -9.93 40.48 -1.57
C GLY A 242 -8.73 40.50 -0.60
N LEU A 243 -8.92 40.13 0.67
CA LEU A 243 -7.91 40.39 1.73
C LEU A 243 -6.89 39.25 1.93
N THR A 244 -7.27 38.01 1.65
CA THR A 244 -6.41 36.82 1.77
C THR A 244 -5.87 36.33 0.42
N ALA A 245 -6.21 37.00 -0.67
CA ALA A 245 -5.79 36.61 -2.02
C ALA A 245 -4.25 36.59 -2.13
N GLY A 246 -3.69 35.43 -2.50
CA GLY A 246 -2.25 35.25 -2.65
C GLY A 246 -1.45 35.24 -1.34
N ARG A 247 -2.12 35.04 -0.19
CA ARG A 247 -1.52 34.82 1.13
C ARG A 247 -1.86 33.42 1.63
N TYR A 248 -0.83 32.72 2.13
CA TYR A 248 -0.92 31.32 2.55
C TYR A 248 -0.38 31.15 3.97
N SER A 249 -1.23 30.75 4.92
CA SER A 249 -0.83 30.40 6.28
C SER A 249 -0.13 29.04 6.32
N PHE A 250 0.28 28.61 7.52
CA PHE A 250 0.80 27.26 7.71
C PHE A 250 -0.27 26.20 7.42
N GLU A 251 -1.50 26.43 7.89
CA GLU A 251 -2.65 25.56 7.68
C GLU A 251 -2.97 25.42 6.19
N ASP A 252 -2.91 26.52 5.43
CA ASP A 252 -3.07 26.48 3.97
C ASP A 252 -1.98 25.62 3.31
N ALA A 253 -0.73 25.79 3.75
CA ALA A 253 0.37 24.99 3.24
C ALA A 253 0.22 23.51 3.61
N HIS A 254 -0.32 23.21 4.80
CA HIS A 254 -0.62 21.86 5.26
C HIS A 254 -1.72 21.20 4.42
N GLU A 255 -2.80 21.95 4.14
CA GLU A 255 -3.86 21.50 3.23
C GLU A 255 -3.33 21.23 1.82
N ILE A 256 -2.47 22.11 1.30
CA ILE A 256 -1.82 21.93 -0.01
C ILE A 256 -0.98 20.64 -0.05
N VAL A 257 -0.12 20.39 0.95
CA VAL A 257 0.71 19.18 0.95
C VAL A 257 -0.10 17.91 1.21
N GLY A 258 -1.18 17.98 1.99
CA GLY A 258 -2.15 16.88 2.10
C GLY A 258 -2.81 16.57 0.75
N GLY A 259 -3.16 17.60 -0.02
CA GLY A 259 -3.65 17.46 -1.39
C GLY A 259 -2.65 16.82 -2.35
N ILE A 260 -1.35 17.13 -2.19
CA ILE A 260 -0.26 16.45 -2.90
C ILE A 260 -0.32 14.95 -2.57
N THR A 261 -0.21 14.54 -1.31
CA THR A 261 -0.21 13.11 -0.92
C THR A 261 -1.45 12.36 -1.43
N HIS A 262 -2.65 12.94 -1.30
CA HIS A 262 -3.90 12.28 -1.73
C HIS A 262 -4.07 12.14 -3.24
N SER A 263 -3.49 13.03 -4.05
CA SER A 263 -3.69 13.02 -5.52
C SER A 263 -2.46 12.59 -6.31
N PHE A 264 -1.32 12.40 -5.64
CA PHE A 264 -0.05 12.06 -6.28
C PHE A 264 -0.05 10.71 -7.00
N ALA A 265 -0.92 9.77 -6.58
CA ALA A 265 -1.16 8.50 -7.29
C ALA A 265 -1.34 8.69 -8.80
N SER A 266 -2.21 9.65 -9.18
CA SER A 266 -2.50 9.93 -10.59
C SER A 266 -1.31 10.48 -11.37
N PHE A 267 -0.38 11.15 -10.68
CA PHE A 267 0.85 11.67 -11.27
C PHE A 267 1.88 10.56 -11.47
N TRP A 268 2.03 9.66 -10.50
CA TRP A 268 3.03 8.59 -10.54
C TRP A 268 2.65 7.41 -11.44
N GLU A 269 1.35 7.24 -11.73
CA GLU A 269 0.84 6.10 -12.51
C GLU A 269 1.49 5.94 -13.89
N SER A 270 1.89 7.03 -14.55
CA SER A 270 2.57 6.96 -15.85
C SER A 270 3.93 6.28 -15.78
N GLU A 271 4.71 6.55 -14.72
CA GLU A 271 6.01 5.91 -14.50
C GLU A 271 5.87 4.42 -14.23
N CYS A 272 4.85 4.04 -13.45
CA CYS A 272 4.50 2.65 -13.19
C CYS A 272 4.08 1.93 -14.48
N THR A 273 3.28 2.59 -15.31
CA THR A 273 2.83 2.05 -16.60
C THR A 273 4.00 1.84 -17.54
N GLU A 274 4.87 2.83 -17.73
CA GLU A 274 6.04 2.72 -18.61
C GLU A 274 6.99 1.61 -18.17
N MET A 275 7.28 1.54 -16.87
CA MET A 275 8.11 0.47 -16.31
C MET A 275 7.50 -0.91 -16.57
N LYS A 276 6.19 -1.05 -16.39
CA LYS A 276 5.47 -2.30 -16.62
C LYS A 276 5.47 -2.69 -18.10
N GLU A 277 5.29 -1.74 -19.02
CA GLU A 277 5.33 -1.98 -20.47
C GLU A 277 6.69 -2.52 -20.92
N GLN A 278 7.80 -1.99 -20.38
CA GLN A 278 9.14 -2.51 -20.65
C GLN A 278 9.29 -3.96 -20.15
N LEU A 279 8.79 -4.28 -18.95
CA LEU A 279 8.79 -5.65 -18.43
C LEU A 279 7.94 -6.60 -19.29
N ILE A 280 6.77 -6.13 -19.73
CA ILE A 280 5.88 -6.87 -20.63
C ILE A 280 6.56 -7.15 -21.97
N ALA A 281 7.29 -6.20 -22.53
CA ALA A 281 8.05 -6.37 -23.77
C ALA A 281 9.13 -7.47 -23.65
N MET A 282 9.64 -7.73 -22.45
CA MET A 282 10.60 -8.81 -22.19
C MET A 282 9.94 -10.20 -22.00
N ASP A 283 8.65 -10.24 -21.65
CA ASP A 283 7.83 -11.44 -21.44
C ASP A 283 7.30 -12.04 -22.75
N SER A 284 8.23 -12.60 -23.54
CA SER A 284 7.95 -13.21 -24.84
C SER A 284 7.01 -14.42 -24.80
N GLN A 285 6.79 -15.01 -23.62
CA GLN A 285 5.91 -16.18 -23.45
C GLN A 285 4.55 -15.78 -22.85
N HIS A 286 4.35 -14.48 -22.57
CA HIS A 286 3.13 -13.95 -21.97
C HIS A 286 2.77 -14.67 -20.65
N THR A 287 3.77 -14.95 -19.83
CA THR A 287 3.66 -15.69 -18.57
C THR A 287 3.66 -14.79 -17.34
N GLY A 288 3.74 -13.47 -17.54
CA GLY A 288 3.90 -12.50 -16.45
C GLY A 288 5.30 -12.56 -15.83
N ARG A 289 6.27 -13.12 -16.54
CA ARG A 289 7.62 -13.39 -16.02
C ARG A 289 8.68 -12.98 -17.03
N VAL A 290 9.73 -12.34 -16.53
CA VAL A 290 10.90 -11.94 -17.32
C VAL A 290 12.09 -12.81 -16.93
N PRO A 291 12.78 -13.49 -17.86
CA PRO A 291 14.04 -14.15 -17.56
C PRO A 291 15.03 -13.17 -16.91
N LEU A 292 15.65 -13.56 -15.79
CA LEU A 292 16.55 -12.67 -15.03
C LEU A 292 17.71 -12.15 -15.90
N SER A 293 18.16 -12.94 -16.87
CA SER A 293 19.16 -12.54 -17.85
C SER A 293 18.72 -11.37 -18.73
N LYS A 294 17.45 -11.34 -19.16
CA LYS A 294 16.88 -10.21 -19.91
C LYS A 294 16.70 -8.99 -19.01
N PHE A 295 16.19 -9.20 -17.80
CA PHE A 295 16.02 -8.13 -16.80
C PHE A 295 17.33 -7.37 -16.58
N TYR A 296 18.42 -8.08 -16.25
CA TYR A 296 19.73 -7.45 -16.08
C TYR A 296 20.37 -6.95 -17.39
N GLY A 297 20.10 -7.60 -18.53
CA GLY A 297 20.54 -7.12 -19.84
C GLY A 297 19.98 -5.73 -20.14
N THR A 298 18.67 -5.56 -19.98
CA THR A 298 17.99 -4.26 -20.10
C THR A 298 18.51 -3.26 -19.07
N GLY A 299 18.73 -3.72 -17.83
CA GLY A 299 19.41 -2.99 -16.75
C GLY A 299 20.73 -2.32 -17.15
N LEU A 300 21.53 -3.01 -17.96
CA LEU A 300 22.84 -2.55 -18.40
C LEU A 300 22.79 -1.67 -19.65
N GLU A 301 21.84 -1.91 -20.55
CA GLU A 301 21.85 -1.36 -21.91
C GLU A 301 20.85 -0.22 -22.15
N ALA A 302 19.69 -0.28 -21.48
CA ALA A 302 18.55 0.59 -21.80
C ALA A 302 18.00 1.32 -20.59
N ASP A 303 17.80 0.63 -19.47
CA ASP A 303 17.11 1.18 -18.30
C ASP A 303 17.75 0.72 -17.00
N TRP A 304 18.50 1.63 -16.37
CA TRP A 304 19.27 1.38 -15.15
C TRP A 304 18.40 0.98 -13.95
N ARG A 305 17.06 1.16 -14.01
CA ARG A 305 16.13 0.78 -12.93
C ARG A 305 16.13 -0.72 -12.66
N PHE A 306 16.40 -1.55 -13.67
CA PHE A 306 16.38 -3.02 -13.55
C PHE A 306 17.70 -3.59 -13.03
N ALA A 307 18.01 -3.33 -11.76
CA ALA A 307 19.31 -3.64 -11.18
C ALA A 307 19.25 -4.28 -9.78
N GLU A 308 18.08 -4.60 -9.25
CA GLU A 308 17.96 -5.18 -7.92
C GLU A 308 18.66 -6.55 -7.82
N SER A 309 19.34 -6.78 -6.70
CA SER A 309 20.07 -8.03 -6.46
C SER A 309 19.14 -9.23 -6.35
N GLU A 310 19.65 -10.42 -6.68
CA GLU A 310 18.87 -11.66 -6.54
C GLU A 310 18.42 -11.91 -5.08
N ALA A 311 19.21 -11.46 -4.11
CA ALA A 311 18.85 -11.56 -2.69
C ALA A 311 17.63 -10.69 -2.38
N TYR A 312 17.64 -9.44 -2.86
CA TYR A 312 16.57 -8.50 -2.62
C TYR A 312 15.30 -8.85 -3.40
N LEU A 313 15.40 -9.22 -4.69
CA LEU A 313 14.27 -9.69 -5.48
C LEU A 313 13.58 -10.92 -4.86
N ARG A 314 14.34 -11.81 -4.20
CA ARG A 314 13.79 -12.97 -3.48
C ARG A 314 13.04 -12.54 -2.22
N GLU A 315 13.59 -11.63 -1.43
CA GLU A 315 12.94 -11.11 -0.22
C GLU A 315 11.62 -10.40 -0.56
N LEU A 316 11.61 -9.63 -1.65
CA LEU A 316 10.41 -8.97 -2.17
C LEU A 316 9.36 -9.95 -2.73
N GLY A 317 9.72 -11.23 -2.91
CA GLY A 317 8.85 -12.20 -3.57
C GLY A 317 8.70 -11.96 -5.07
N ALA A 318 9.62 -11.21 -5.68
CA ALA A 318 9.63 -10.92 -7.10
C ALA A 318 10.44 -11.95 -7.90
N LEU A 319 11.25 -12.80 -7.26
CA LEU A 319 12.06 -13.82 -7.94
C LEU A 319 11.43 -15.22 -7.89
N ASP A 320 11.18 -15.80 -9.06
CA ASP A 320 10.83 -17.21 -9.25
C ASP A 320 12.08 -18.03 -9.57
N GLU A 321 12.36 -19.04 -8.74
CA GLU A 321 13.48 -19.97 -8.89
C GLU A 321 13.02 -21.43 -9.07
N THR A 322 11.72 -21.65 -9.21
CA THR A 322 11.12 -22.99 -9.20
C THR A 322 11.04 -23.64 -10.57
N GLY A 323 11.16 -22.85 -11.64
CA GLY A 323 11.02 -23.29 -13.02
C GLY A 323 12.28 -23.86 -13.65
N ARG A 324 12.11 -24.74 -14.64
CA ARG A 324 13.20 -25.23 -15.50
C ARG A 324 13.75 -24.15 -16.46
N ALA A 325 13.01 -23.06 -16.63
CA ALA A 325 13.39 -21.92 -17.46
C ALA A 325 14.48 -21.03 -16.82
N GLY A 326 15.01 -21.41 -15.65
CA GLY A 326 15.93 -20.61 -14.87
C GLY A 326 15.22 -19.59 -14.00
N LYS A 327 15.98 -18.64 -13.47
CA LYS A 327 15.47 -17.59 -12.58
C LYS A 327 14.67 -16.56 -13.38
N GLN A 328 13.49 -16.20 -12.91
CA GLN A 328 12.62 -15.24 -13.58
C GLN A 328 12.07 -14.22 -12.58
N VAL A 329 11.94 -12.96 -13.02
CA VAL A 329 11.27 -11.91 -12.26
C VAL A 329 9.77 -11.99 -12.55
N ILE A 330 8.94 -12.07 -11.51
CA ILE A 330 7.48 -12.06 -11.58
C ILE A 330 7.04 -10.60 -11.70
N ILE A 331 6.56 -10.20 -12.87
CA ILE A 331 6.25 -8.80 -13.23
C ILE A 331 5.35 -8.12 -12.19
N PRO A 332 4.14 -8.63 -11.88
CA PRO A 332 3.26 -7.95 -10.94
C PRO A 332 3.83 -7.89 -9.52
N ASN A 333 4.63 -8.86 -9.09
CA ASN A 333 5.30 -8.81 -7.78
C ASN A 333 6.42 -7.77 -7.76
N TYR A 334 7.15 -7.62 -8.86
CA TYR A 334 8.18 -6.58 -9.01
C TYR A 334 7.56 -5.19 -9.01
N ILE A 335 6.55 -4.93 -9.84
CA ILE A 335 5.86 -3.62 -9.88
C ILE A 335 5.29 -3.24 -8.50
N GLN A 336 4.77 -4.22 -7.76
CA GLN A 336 4.24 -4.02 -6.40
C GLN A 336 5.31 -4.08 -5.29
N ALA A 337 6.60 -4.16 -5.64
CA ALA A 337 7.67 -4.23 -4.66
C ALA A 337 7.98 -2.86 -4.06
N ALA A 338 8.48 -2.86 -2.82
CA ALA A 338 8.88 -1.64 -2.13
C ALA A 338 10.03 -0.88 -2.82
N SER A 339 10.81 -1.54 -3.70
CA SER A 339 11.82 -0.87 -4.53
C SER A 339 11.23 0.05 -5.60
N ASN A 340 9.95 -0.13 -5.93
CA ASN A 340 9.20 0.67 -6.90
C ASN A 340 8.24 1.67 -6.22
N CYS A 341 8.42 1.92 -4.92
CA CYS A 341 7.75 2.99 -4.21
C CYS A 341 8.59 4.27 -4.28
N ILE A 342 8.02 5.34 -4.85
CA ILE A 342 8.71 6.61 -5.07
C ILE A 342 8.88 7.44 -3.79
N VAL A 343 7.98 7.26 -2.83
CA VAL A 343 8.04 7.92 -1.52
C VAL A 343 8.02 6.84 -0.47
N ALA A 344 8.96 6.89 0.47
CA ALA A 344 9.00 6.03 1.63
C ALA A 344 9.11 6.91 2.89
N THR A 345 7.97 7.21 3.50
CA THR A 345 7.92 7.87 4.80
C THR A 345 7.98 6.83 5.91
N ASN A 346 8.02 7.31 7.15
CA ASN A 346 7.78 6.44 8.30
C ASN A 346 6.37 5.84 8.19
N HIS A 347 5.32 6.61 7.91
CA HIS A 347 3.94 6.13 8.08
C HIS A 347 3.39 5.34 6.88
N TYR A 348 3.82 5.68 5.67
CA TYR A 348 3.30 5.10 4.44
C TYR A 348 4.35 5.15 3.31
N MET A 349 4.10 4.37 2.27
CA MET A 349 4.82 4.44 1.00
C MET A 349 3.86 4.80 -0.14
N VAL A 350 4.31 5.58 -1.12
CA VAL A 350 3.60 5.76 -2.40
C VAL A 350 4.19 4.77 -3.39
N CYS A 351 3.38 3.83 -3.86
CA CYS A 351 3.81 2.71 -4.72
C CYS A 351 2.93 2.61 -5.96
N CYS A 352 3.30 1.77 -6.92
CA CYS A 352 2.42 1.50 -8.07
C CYS A 352 1.08 0.88 -7.64
N VAL A 353 -0.01 1.23 -8.32
CA VAL A 353 -1.32 0.63 -8.08
C VAL A 353 -1.30 -0.85 -8.47
N ASN A 354 -1.96 -1.70 -7.70
CA ASN A 354 -2.10 -3.10 -8.03
C ASN A 354 -3.19 -3.31 -9.08
N ASP A 355 -2.79 -3.64 -10.31
CA ASP A 355 -3.71 -3.89 -11.44
C ASP A 355 -4.64 -5.10 -11.26
N CYS A 356 -4.40 -5.93 -10.23
CA CYS A 356 -5.34 -6.97 -9.84
C CYS A 356 -6.57 -6.39 -9.11
N ASN A 357 -6.48 -5.20 -8.52
CA ASN A 357 -7.56 -4.62 -7.71
C ASN A 357 -8.85 -4.39 -8.52
N PRO A 358 -8.81 -3.84 -9.76
CA PRO A 358 -9.99 -3.75 -10.63
C PRO A 358 -10.63 -5.11 -10.93
N LEU A 359 -9.82 -6.14 -11.19
CA LEU A 359 -10.29 -7.51 -11.45
C LEU A 359 -10.99 -8.10 -10.22
N LEU A 360 -10.38 -7.94 -9.05
CA LEU A 360 -10.99 -8.32 -7.78
C LEU A 360 -12.27 -7.52 -7.49
N ALA A 361 -12.33 -6.24 -7.87
CA ALA A 361 -13.51 -5.41 -7.65
C ALA A 361 -14.69 -5.85 -8.51
N GLU A 362 -14.44 -6.30 -9.73
CA GLU A 362 -15.47 -6.91 -10.57
C GLU A 362 -15.93 -8.27 -10.01
N LEU A 363 -15.00 -9.11 -9.53
CA LEU A 363 -15.37 -10.34 -8.83
C LEU A 363 -16.23 -10.07 -7.59
N ASP A 364 -15.87 -9.07 -6.78
CA ASP A 364 -16.63 -8.69 -5.59
C ASP A 364 -18.06 -8.27 -5.92
N ARG A 365 -18.21 -7.37 -6.90
CA ARG A 365 -19.51 -6.85 -7.36
C ARG A 365 -20.41 -7.94 -7.93
N SER A 366 -19.81 -8.90 -8.64
CA SER A 366 -20.53 -9.97 -9.35
C SER A 366 -20.86 -11.18 -8.46
N LEU A 367 -19.96 -11.55 -7.54
CA LEU A 367 -20.12 -12.74 -6.70
C LEU A 367 -20.88 -12.45 -5.40
N ARG A 368 -20.57 -11.33 -4.72
CA ARG A 368 -21.24 -10.89 -3.48
C ARG A 368 -21.31 -11.96 -2.38
N SER A 369 -20.34 -12.86 -2.33
CA SER A 369 -20.27 -13.96 -1.38
C SER A 369 -18.79 -14.32 -1.13
N PRO A 370 -18.41 -14.74 0.08
CA PRO A 370 -17.04 -15.17 0.37
C PRO A 370 -16.64 -16.49 -0.29
N MET A 371 -17.62 -17.26 -0.72
CA MET A 371 -17.45 -18.50 -1.45
C MET A 371 -18.33 -18.47 -2.71
N ALA A 372 -17.87 -19.11 -3.78
CA ALA A 372 -18.65 -19.23 -5.01
C ALA A 372 -18.35 -20.53 -5.75
N GLU A 373 -19.37 -21.08 -6.41
CA GLU A 373 -19.22 -22.23 -7.29
C GLU A 373 -18.22 -21.95 -8.45
N PRO A 374 -17.37 -22.91 -8.83
CA PRO A 374 -16.41 -22.75 -9.93
C PRO A 374 -17.02 -22.21 -11.23
N GLN A 375 -18.21 -22.68 -11.61
CA GLN A 375 -18.85 -22.29 -12.86
C GLN A 375 -19.29 -20.83 -12.85
N ARG A 376 -19.71 -20.32 -11.68
CA ARG A 376 -20.06 -18.90 -11.51
C ARG A 376 -18.81 -18.02 -11.62
N ILE A 377 -17.69 -18.41 -11.00
CA ILE A 377 -16.41 -17.72 -11.11
C ILE A 377 -15.95 -17.66 -12.57
N LEU A 378 -15.97 -18.81 -13.26
CA LEU A 378 -15.57 -18.92 -14.66
C LEU A 378 -16.42 -18.04 -15.58
N ALA A 379 -17.73 -17.96 -15.34
CA ALA A 379 -18.63 -17.10 -16.11
C ALA A 379 -18.26 -15.61 -15.97
N VAL A 380 -17.98 -15.16 -14.74
CA VAL A 380 -17.60 -13.77 -14.46
C VAL A 380 -16.25 -13.44 -15.11
N VAL A 381 -15.24 -14.30 -14.94
CA VAL A 381 -13.88 -14.08 -15.48
C VAL A 381 -13.84 -14.08 -17.01
N ARG A 382 -14.61 -14.97 -17.67
CA ARG A 382 -14.74 -14.96 -19.13
C ARG A 382 -15.37 -13.67 -19.65
N ASN A 383 -16.33 -13.11 -18.92
CA ASN A 383 -16.97 -11.85 -19.30
C ASN A 383 -15.99 -10.66 -19.18
N MET A 384 -15.10 -10.66 -18.18
CA MET A 384 -14.05 -9.63 -18.04
C MET A 384 -13.13 -9.56 -19.27
N SER A 385 -12.88 -10.72 -19.91
CA SER A 385 -11.99 -10.84 -21.07
C SER A 385 -12.66 -10.51 -22.39
N SER A 386 -13.98 -10.39 -22.40
CA SER A 386 -14.74 -10.13 -23.64
C SER A 386 -14.80 -8.63 -23.97
N GLY A 387 -14.30 -7.76 -23.08
CA GLY A 387 -14.26 -6.31 -23.24
C GLY A 387 -12.86 -5.72 -23.53
N THR A 388 -11.82 -6.55 -23.61
CA THR A 388 -10.44 -6.13 -23.92
C THR A 388 -10.27 -5.92 -25.43
N SER A 389 -9.54 -4.88 -25.84
CA SER A 389 -9.39 -4.52 -27.26
C SER A 389 -8.49 -5.52 -28.01
N LEU A 390 -8.42 -5.44 -29.34
CA LEU A 390 -7.56 -6.32 -30.17
C LEU A 390 -6.06 -6.19 -29.85
N GLU A 391 -5.65 -5.08 -29.22
CA GLU A 391 -4.26 -4.83 -28.79
C GLU A 391 -3.96 -5.55 -27.44
N ASP A 392 -4.99 -5.99 -26.72
CA ASP A 392 -4.95 -6.55 -25.37
C ASP A 392 -5.19 -8.08 -25.32
N GLU A 393 -5.24 -8.80 -26.45
CA GLU A 393 -5.50 -10.26 -26.46
C GLU A 393 -4.48 -11.05 -25.61
N ALA A 394 -3.25 -10.54 -25.48
CA ALA A 394 -2.22 -11.11 -24.64
C ALA A 394 -2.52 -11.00 -23.13
N ASP A 395 -3.34 -10.03 -22.75
CA ASP A 395 -3.72 -9.66 -21.39
C ASP A 395 -5.14 -10.15 -21.02
N ALA A 396 -5.85 -10.77 -21.98
CA ALA A 396 -7.12 -11.45 -21.76
C ALA A 396 -6.97 -12.67 -20.83
N ALA A 397 -8.04 -13.01 -20.09
CA ALA A 397 -8.00 -14.12 -19.15
C ALA A 397 -7.76 -15.46 -19.86
N ARG A 398 -6.78 -16.21 -19.37
CA ARG A 398 -6.43 -17.53 -19.89
C ARG A 398 -7.27 -18.61 -19.22
N VAL A 399 -8.51 -18.76 -19.65
CA VAL A 399 -9.42 -19.76 -19.07
C VAL A 399 -9.47 -21.01 -19.95
N ASP A 400 -8.46 -21.87 -19.80
CA ASP A 400 -8.42 -23.20 -20.44
C ASP A 400 -9.05 -24.30 -19.56
N ALA A 401 -9.05 -25.54 -20.06
CA ALA A 401 -9.55 -26.71 -19.31
C ALA A 401 -8.75 -26.95 -18.01
N THR A 402 -7.45 -26.61 -18.00
CA THR A 402 -6.57 -26.73 -16.84
C THR A 402 -6.99 -25.77 -15.74
N MET A 403 -7.23 -24.51 -16.06
CA MET A 403 -7.69 -23.50 -15.11
C MET A 403 -9.07 -23.83 -14.54
N ALA A 404 -9.97 -24.37 -15.35
CA ALA A 404 -11.26 -24.85 -14.86
C ALA A 404 -11.07 -26.01 -13.86
N ALA A 405 -10.27 -27.02 -14.19
CA ALA A 405 -10.00 -28.15 -13.31
C ALA A 405 -9.31 -27.74 -12.00
N GLN A 406 -8.47 -26.71 -12.02
CA GLN A 406 -7.85 -26.16 -10.81
C GLN A 406 -8.89 -25.55 -9.85
N LEU A 407 -9.87 -24.79 -10.35
CA LEU A 407 -10.96 -24.29 -9.51
C LEU A 407 -11.79 -25.43 -8.91
N GLU A 408 -12.12 -26.45 -9.70
CA GLU A 408 -12.84 -27.64 -9.23
C GLU A 408 -12.05 -28.34 -8.11
N THR A 409 -10.72 -28.41 -8.23
CA THR A 409 -9.85 -28.99 -7.19
C THR A 409 -9.88 -28.16 -5.90
N ILE A 410 -9.90 -26.82 -6.01
CA ILE A 410 -10.04 -25.95 -4.84
C ILE A 410 -11.41 -26.18 -4.19
N ALA A 411 -12.48 -26.20 -4.98
CA ALA A 411 -13.86 -26.40 -4.53
C ALA A 411 -14.09 -27.75 -3.85
N ALA A 412 -13.48 -28.83 -4.37
CA ALA A 412 -13.58 -30.17 -3.77
C ALA A 412 -13.10 -30.22 -2.32
N ASN A 413 -12.16 -29.35 -1.93
CA ASN A 413 -11.64 -29.24 -0.57
C ASN A 413 -12.46 -28.28 0.32
N HIS A 414 -13.48 -27.61 -0.23
CA HIS A 414 -14.23 -26.53 0.43
C HIS A 414 -15.74 -26.66 0.18
N GLY A 415 -16.26 -27.89 0.21
CA GLY A 415 -17.72 -28.12 0.16
C GLY A 415 -18.38 -27.82 -1.18
N GLY A 416 -17.61 -27.81 -2.28
CA GLY A 416 -18.11 -27.53 -3.63
C GLY A 416 -18.02 -26.06 -4.05
N GLU A 417 -17.53 -25.17 -3.18
CA GLU A 417 -17.36 -23.76 -3.48
C GLU A 417 -15.89 -23.32 -3.27
N VAL A 418 -15.48 -22.26 -3.95
CA VAL A 418 -14.13 -21.71 -3.88
C VAL A 418 -14.10 -20.49 -2.96
N PRO A 419 -13.24 -20.45 -1.93
CA PRO A 419 -13.03 -19.23 -1.14
C PRO A 419 -12.26 -18.18 -1.96
N ILE A 420 -12.94 -17.11 -2.37
CA ILE A 420 -12.45 -16.18 -3.42
C ILE A 420 -11.40 -15.16 -2.94
N HIS A 421 -11.06 -15.16 -1.66
CA HIS A 421 -9.90 -14.42 -1.12
C HIS A 421 -8.83 -15.37 -0.56
N GLY A 422 -8.98 -16.68 -0.80
CA GLY A 422 -8.03 -17.70 -0.38
C GLY A 422 -6.75 -17.69 -1.22
N ARG A 423 -5.62 -18.10 -0.63
CA ARG A 423 -4.31 -18.13 -1.31
C ARG A 423 -4.35 -18.92 -2.63
N LEU A 424 -5.03 -20.08 -2.65
CA LEU A 424 -5.12 -20.92 -3.85
C LEU A 424 -5.95 -20.25 -4.96
N PHE A 425 -7.00 -19.51 -4.60
CA PHE A 425 -7.76 -18.74 -5.58
C PHE A 425 -6.94 -17.57 -6.13
N LEU A 426 -6.24 -16.82 -5.28
CA LEU A 426 -5.36 -15.74 -5.74
C LEU A 426 -4.22 -16.29 -6.62
N GLN A 427 -3.74 -17.50 -6.35
CA GLN A 427 -2.73 -18.17 -7.16
C GLN A 427 -3.30 -18.56 -8.52
N TRP A 428 -4.54 -19.08 -8.54
CA TRP A 428 -5.27 -19.32 -9.78
C TRP A 428 -5.45 -18.01 -10.58
N LEU A 429 -5.86 -16.92 -9.92
CA LEU A 429 -6.06 -15.62 -10.54
C LEU A 429 -4.76 -15.06 -11.13
N HIS A 430 -3.61 -15.28 -10.47
CA HIS A 430 -2.29 -14.98 -11.03
C HIS A 430 -2.03 -15.74 -12.34
N TYR A 431 -2.38 -17.01 -12.46
CA TYR A 431 -2.15 -17.74 -13.72
C TYR A 431 -3.14 -17.36 -14.83
N VAL A 432 -4.34 -16.94 -14.44
CA VAL A 432 -5.37 -16.46 -15.38
C VAL A 432 -5.03 -15.06 -15.91
N PHE A 433 -4.50 -14.18 -15.05
CA PHE A 433 -4.11 -12.79 -15.34
C PHE A 433 -2.64 -12.54 -14.96
N PRO A 434 -1.68 -13.14 -15.69
CA PRO A 434 -0.28 -13.21 -15.26
C PRO A 434 0.45 -11.87 -15.20
N ARG A 435 -0.01 -10.85 -15.94
CA ARG A 435 0.61 -9.52 -15.97
C ARG A 435 -0.05 -8.51 -15.04
N GLN A 436 -1.20 -8.85 -14.46
CA GLN A 436 -1.99 -7.97 -13.59
C GLN A 436 -1.96 -8.45 -12.14
N CYS A 437 -2.10 -9.76 -11.92
CA CYS A 437 -2.26 -10.30 -10.57
C CYS A 437 -0.95 -10.82 -9.99
N PRO A 438 -0.52 -10.34 -8.81
CA PRO A 438 0.70 -10.82 -8.17
C PRO A 438 0.56 -12.27 -7.69
N PHE A 439 1.66 -13.03 -7.75
CA PHE A 439 1.73 -14.37 -7.20
C PHE A 439 1.64 -14.30 -5.66
N PRO A 440 0.68 -15.01 -5.03
CA PRO A 440 0.48 -14.92 -3.59
C PRO A 440 1.42 -15.86 -2.83
N HIS A 441 2.48 -15.27 -2.29
CA HIS A 441 3.39 -15.98 -1.40
C HIS A 441 2.73 -16.35 -0.07
N LYS A 442 3.31 -17.30 0.67
CA LYS A 442 2.83 -17.60 2.01
C LYS A 442 3.13 -16.39 2.91
N SER A 443 2.19 -16.03 3.77
CA SER A 443 2.42 -14.95 4.74
C SER A 443 3.67 -15.24 5.57
N GLY A 444 4.54 -14.24 5.71
CA GLY A 444 5.84 -14.36 6.39
C GLY A 444 7.00 -14.88 5.54
N THR A 445 6.80 -15.22 4.27
CA THR A 445 7.93 -15.66 3.40
C THR A 445 8.48 -14.55 2.51
N THR A 446 7.90 -13.37 2.55
CA THR A 446 8.32 -12.19 1.77
C THR A 446 8.19 -10.95 2.64
N VAL A 447 9.02 -9.95 2.38
CA VAL A 447 9.07 -8.71 3.15
C VAL A 447 8.95 -7.54 2.18
N HIS A 448 8.06 -6.60 2.49
CA HIS A 448 7.87 -5.38 1.71
C HIS A 448 8.75 -4.28 2.31
N ARG A 449 10.06 -4.37 2.04
CA ARG A 449 11.12 -3.54 2.65
C ARG A 449 11.73 -2.60 1.62
N ALA A 450 11.86 -1.32 1.96
CA ALA A 450 12.45 -0.33 1.06
C ALA A 450 13.96 -0.58 0.83
N PRO A 451 14.54 -0.10 -0.28
CA PRO A 451 15.95 -0.35 -0.61
C PRO A 451 16.94 0.04 0.49
N LEU A 452 16.75 1.20 1.13
CA LEU A 452 17.62 1.71 2.19
C LEU A 452 17.48 0.95 3.52
N GLU A 453 16.44 0.14 3.67
CA GLU A 453 16.20 -0.67 4.87
C GLU A 453 16.77 -2.09 4.72
N PHE A 454 17.17 -2.49 3.50
CA PHE A 454 17.67 -3.82 3.20
C PHE A 454 19.06 -4.06 3.78
N GLU A 455 19.19 -5.13 4.58
CA GLU A 455 20.45 -5.55 5.19
C GLU A 455 21.32 -6.29 4.15
N GLY A 456 21.85 -5.55 3.17
CA GLY A 456 22.72 -6.08 2.13
C GLY A 456 22.82 -5.17 0.91
N GLU A 457 23.50 -5.66 -0.13
CA GLU A 457 23.51 -4.96 -1.42
C GLU A 457 22.17 -5.17 -2.13
N TYR A 458 21.33 -4.13 -2.13
CA TYR A 458 20.04 -4.16 -2.82
C TYR A 458 20.20 -4.02 -4.35
N VAL A 459 21.33 -3.47 -4.83
CA VAL A 459 21.68 -3.38 -6.26
C VAL A 459 22.72 -4.45 -6.59
N ALA A 460 22.54 -5.17 -7.70
CA ALA A 460 23.53 -6.09 -8.22
C ALA A 460 24.74 -5.36 -8.81
N SER A 461 25.95 -5.90 -8.61
CA SER A 461 27.14 -5.36 -9.26
C SER A 461 27.06 -5.48 -10.79
N GLN A 462 27.69 -4.57 -11.53
CA GLN A 462 27.71 -4.66 -12.99
C GLN A 462 28.36 -5.95 -13.49
N GLU A 463 29.39 -6.49 -12.80
CA GLU A 463 29.95 -7.80 -13.16
C GLU A 463 28.92 -8.91 -12.99
N THR A 464 28.14 -8.88 -11.91
CA THR A 464 27.07 -9.84 -11.64
C THR A 464 25.99 -9.78 -12.73
N MET A 465 25.52 -8.58 -13.06
CA MET A 465 24.52 -8.38 -14.13
C MET A 465 25.04 -8.86 -15.49
N LYS A 466 26.31 -8.59 -15.83
CA LYS A 466 26.95 -9.06 -17.07
C LYS A 466 27.08 -10.58 -17.09
N ALA A 467 27.54 -11.19 -16.01
CA ALA A 467 27.67 -12.65 -15.92
C ALA A 467 26.32 -13.37 -16.12
N ARG A 468 25.23 -12.80 -15.58
CA ARG A 468 23.87 -13.35 -15.71
C ARG A 468 23.24 -13.12 -17.07
N SER A 469 23.40 -11.93 -17.67
CA SER A 469 22.89 -11.65 -19.01
C SER A 469 23.53 -12.56 -20.08
N LEU A 470 24.81 -12.92 -19.89
CA LEU A 470 25.55 -13.81 -20.80
C LEU A 470 25.19 -15.31 -20.67
N GLN A 471 24.47 -15.75 -19.62
CA GLN A 471 24.13 -17.18 -19.45
C GLN A 471 23.22 -17.74 -20.57
N LEU A 472 22.56 -16.89 -21.36
CA LEU A 472 21.80 -17.30 -22.56
C LEU A 472 22.69 -17.85 -23.69
N PHE A 473 23.94 -17.40 -23.80
CA PHE A 473 24.82 -17.80 -24.91
C PHE A 473 25.42 -19.20 -24.74
N CYS A 474 25.57 -19.69 -23.51
CA CYS A 474 26.19 -21.00 -23.28
C CYS A 474 25.20 -22.17 -23.36
N CYS A 475 23.90 -21.96 -23.14
CA CYS A 475 22.90 -23.05 -23.20
C CYS A 475 22.29 -23.27 -24.60
N GLY A 476 22.62 -22.44 -25.60
CA GLY A 476 22.19 -22.62 -27.00
C GLY A 476 23.15 -23.45 -27.88
N LEU A 477 24.24 -23.97 -27.30
CA LEU A 477 25.25 -24.79 -27.97
C LEU A 477 25.45 -26.10 -27.18
N SER A 478 24.41 -26.92 -27.08
CA SER A 478 24.52 -28.32 -26.62
C SER A 478 23.42 -29.17 -27.25
#